data_AF-E2AJN8-F1
#
_entry.id   AF-E2AJN8-F1
#
_cell.length_a   1.000
_cell.length_b   1.000
_cell.length_c   1.000
_cell.angle_alpha   90.00
_cell.angle_beta   90.00
_cell.angle_gamma   90.00
#
_symmetry.space_group_name_H-M   'P 1'
#
loop_
_entity.id
_entity.type
_entity.pdbx_description
1 polymer ?
#
loop_
_entity_poly.entity_id
_entity_poly.type
_entity_poly.pdbx_seq_one_letter_code
_entity_poly.pdbx_strand_id
1 'polypeptide(L)'
;RWLAATHYQTFATRRLFPLLKNNRYVSYNISIKHHKNYTALSNMPVRAINIDKNNMIWTHFVTSPIMPDDFGLMIAANVVHVRFNQDTSQTVKLFYRTDTTSHMIFAYTVILNIALLLKNIFLYIRRTPETNHIAIPKLLGVEEIKLGLILYNETDIIFDQEIDPEMRKFEIIRIIGRKVVHEWFFYNAIFPHKWDPCLSKGFATF
;
A
#
# COMPACT_ATOMS: atom_id res chain seq x y z
N ARG A 1 -18.32 -2.60 -11.84
CA ARG A 1 -18.06 -2.48 -10.37
C ARG A 1 -17.16 -1.28 -10.17
N TRP A 2 -17.45 -0.42 -9.18
CA TRP A 2 -16.70 0.82 -8.93
C TRP A 2 -15.67 0.59 -7.82
N LEU A 3 -14.43 0.99 -8.06
CA LEU A 3 -13.35 1.02 -7.08
C LEU A 3 -13.08 2.49 -6.75
N ALA A 4 -13.32 2.91 -5.52
CA ALA A 4 -13.01 4.25 -5.06
C ALA A 4 -11.61 4.22 -4.42
N ALA A 5 -10.58 4.26 -5.26
CA ALA A 5 -9.22 4.53 -4.80
C ALA A 5 -8.98 6.03 -4.82
N THR A 6 -8.67 6.59 -3.66
CA THR A 6 -8.25 7.97 -3.53
C THR A 6 -6.77 8.08 -3.92
N HIS A 7 -6.52 8.18 -5.22
CA HIS A 7 -5.19 8.49 -5.75
C HIS A 7 -4.91 9.98 -5.58
N TYR A 8 -4.41 10.35 -4.40
CA TYR A 8 -4.02 11.74 -4.12
C TYR A 8 -2.51 11.88 -3.98
N GLN A 9 -1.95 12.69 -4.86
CA GLN A 9 -0.62 13.27 -4.76
C GLN A 9 -0.64 14.42 -3.74
N THR A 10 0.56 14.85 -3.37
CA THR A 10 0.93 16.01 -2.55
C THR A 10 -0.01 17.22 -2.60
N PHE A 11 -0.53 17.58 -3.78
CA PHE A 11 -1.41 18.72 -3.98
C PHE A 11 -2.89 18.45 -3.68
N ALA A 12 -3.32 17.20 -3.70
CA ALA A 12 -4.72 16.82 -3.58
C ALA A 12 -5.14 16.45 -2.15
N THR A 13 -4.20 16.20 -1.24
CA THR A 13 -4.50 16.07 0.20
C THR A 13 -5.13 17.35 0.77
N ARG A 14 -4.76 18.52 0.21
CA ARG A 14 -5.40 19.83 0.48
C ARG A 14 -6.88 19.91 0.08
N ARG A 15 -7.36 19.02 -0.81
CA ARG A 15 -8.76 18.96 -1.24
C ARG A 15 -9.62 18.08 -0.32
N LEU A 16 -9.02 17.13 0.41
CA LEU A 16 -9.72 16.28 1.37
C LEU A 16 -9.69 16.85 2.79
N PHE A 17 -8.56 17.42 3.19
CA PHE A 17 -8.36 17.98 4.51
C PHE A 17 -7.67 19.35 4.37
N PRO A 18 -8.22 20.43 4.92
CA PRO A 18 -7.50 21.70 5.00
C PRO A 18 -6.27 21.50 5.89
N LEU A 19 -5.08 21.42 5.27
CA LEU A 19 -3.81 21.34 5.99
C LEU A 19 -3.50 22.72 6.59
N LEU A 20 -3.36 22.78 7.91
CA LEU A 20 -2.95 23.99 8.62
C LEU A 20 -1.50 24.31 8.28
N LYS A 21 -1.26 25.50 7.74
CA LYS A 21 -0.05 25.89 7.01
C LYS A 21 1.25 25.96 7.86
N ASN A 22 1.23 25.63 9.15
CA ASN A 22 2.26 26.06 10.10
C ASN A 22 2.78 24.98 11.08
N ASN A 23 2.32 23.73 11.05
CA ASN A 23 2.95 22.70 11.88
C ASN A 23 4.14 22.08 11.14
N ARG A 24 5.18 21.71 11.89
CA ARG A 24 6.35 20.99 11.34
C ARG A 24 6.21 19.49 11.48
N TYR A 25 5.30 19.04 12.35
CA TYR A 25 5.06 17.66 12.69
C TYR A 25 3.59 17.45 13.11
N VAL A 26 2.90 16.47 12.51
CA VAL A 26 1.49 16.17 12.74
C VAL A 26 1.27 14.65 12.88
N SER A 27 0.26 14.27 13.67
CA SER A 27 -0.27 12.91 13.74
C SER A 27 -1.72 12.87 13.25
N TYR A 28 -2.10 11.77 12.60
CA TYR A 28 -3.42 11.60 11.99
C TYR A 28 -4.19 10.46 12.65
N ASN A 29 -5.42 10.75 13.04
CA ASN A 29 -6.39 9.77 13.51
C ASN A 29 -7.50 9.64 12.46
N ILE A 30 -7.43 8.58 11.64
CA ILE A 30 -8.29 8.40 10.47
C ILE A 30 -9.40 7.40 10.80
N SER A 31 -10.63 7.74 10.43
CA SER A 31 -11.78 6.85 10.49
C SER A 31 -12.59 6.98 9.20
N ILE A 32 -13.00 5.85 8.62
CA ILE A 32 -13.71 5.82 7.34
C ILE A 32 -15.06 5.14 7.54
N LYS A 33 -16.13 5.82 7.18
CA LYS A 33 -17.47 5.23 7.08
C LYS A 33 -17.67 4.66 5.68
N HIS A 34 -18.06 3.40 5.58
CA HIS A 34 -18.32 2.76 4.29
C HIS A 34 -19.38 1.68 4.41
N HIS A 35 -19.93 1.23 3.28
CA HIS A 35 -20.87 0.12 3.27
C HIS A 35 -20.12 -1.19 3.59
N LYS A 36 -20.77 -2.12 4.30
CA LYS A 36 -20.20 -3.39 4.79
C LYS A 36 -19.61 -4.31 3.71
N ASN A 37 -20.02 -4.12 2.45
CA ASN A 37 -19.53 -4.88 1.30
C ASN A 37 -18.18 -4.38 0.76
N TYR A 38 -17.69 -3.25 1.27
CA TYR A 38 -16.40 -2.70 0.88
C TYR A 38 -15.41 -2.80 2.04
N THR A 39 -14.12 -2.81 1.71
CA THR A 39 -13.03 -2.76 2.67
C THR A 39 -12.41 -1.38 2.65
N ALA A 40 -12.28 -0.75 3.82
CA ALA A 40 -11.53 0.49 3.98
C ALA A 40 -10.06 0.18 4.29
N LEU A 41 -9.15 0.84 3.59
CA LEU A 41 -7.70 0.73 3.78
C LEU A 41 -7.10 2.11 4.03
N SER A 42 -6.12 2.16 4.92
CA SER A 42 -5.35 3.34 5.28
C SER A 42 -3.89 2.97 5.55
N ASN A 43 -3.04 3.97 5.73
CA ASN A 43 -1.63 3.84 6.03
C ASN A 43 -1.33 3.06 7.31
N MET A 44 -2.27 3.10 8.26
CA MET A 44 -2.15 2.43 9.56
C MET A 44 -3.10 1.23 9.61
N PRO A 45 -2.80 0.20 10.41
CA PRO A 45 -3.66 -0.97 10.53
C PRO A 45 -5.01 -0.63 11.16
N VAL A 46 -6.00 -1.48 10.89
CA VAL A 46 -7.34 -1.35 11.48
C VAL A 46 -7.25 -1.59 12.99
N ARG A 47 -7.76 -0.63 13.76
CA ARG A 47 -7.87 -0.71 15.22
C ARG A 47 -9.20 -1.28 15.67
N ALA A 48 -10.29 -0.83 15.05
CA ALA A 48 -11.64 -1.24 15.42
C ALA A 48 -12.62 -1.08 14.24
N ILE A 49 -13.66 -1.91 14.22
CA ILE A 49 -14.78 -1.80 13.29
C ILE A 49 -16.07 -1.69 14.10
N ASN A 50 -16.83 -0.63 13.88
CA ASN A 50 -18.09 -0.38 14.55
C ASN A 50 -19.23 -0.47 13.54
N ILE A 51 -20.29 -1.22 13.87
CA ILE A 51 -21.47 -1.33 13.02
C ILE A 51 -22.31 -0.06 13.17
N ASP A 52 -22.75 0.50 12.04
CA ASP A 52 -23.67 1.63 11.99
C ASP A 52 -24.99 1.21 11.28
N LYS A 53 -25.98 2.09 11.27
CA LYS A 53 -27.26 1.86 10.60
C LYS A 53 -27.10 1.80 9.08
N ASN A 54 -28.11 1.23 8.40
CA ASN A 54 -28.22 1.19 6.93
C ASN A 54 -27.07 0.45 6.22
N ASN A 55 -26.63 -0.70 6.77
CA ASN A 55 -25.52 -1.50 6.23
C ASN A 55 -24.18 -0.77 6.14
N MET A 56 -24.02 0.32 6.89
CA MET A 56 -22.76 1.06 6.99
C MET A 56 -21.95 0.56 8.19
N ILE A 57 -20.64 0.67 8.09
CA ILE A 57 -19.70 0.42 9.17
C ILE A 57 -18.66 1.54 9.22
N TRP A 58 -18.14 1.78 10.42
CA TRP A 58 -16.99 2.63 10.64
C TRP A 58 -15.75 1.77 10.85
N THR A 59 -14.74 2.00 10.03
CA THR A 59 -13.41 1.41 10.21
C THR A 59 -12.49 2.47 10.80
N HIS A 60 -12.00 2.22 12.01
CA HIS A 60 -11.09 3.08 12.75
C HIS A 60 -9.67 2.54 12.61
N PHE A 61 -8.72 3.39 12.22
CA PHE A 61 -7.32 3.01 12.08
C PHE A 61 -6.50 3.43 13.30
N VAL A 62 -5.35 2.79 13.51
CA VAL A 62 -4.39 3.22 14.54
C VAL A 62 -3.89 4.63 14.22
N THR A 63 -3.75 5.48 15.24
CA THR A 63 -3.21 6.84 15.08
C THR A 63 -1.79 6.78 14.53
N SER A 64 -1.50 7.53 13.47
CA SER A 64 -0.15 7.58 12.89
C SER A 64 0.85 8.12 13.92
N PRO A 65 2.13 7.70 13.86
CA PRO A 65 3.17 8.40 14.60
C PRO A 65 3.28 9.85 14.09
N ILE A 66 3.94 10.69 14.89
CA ILE A 66 4.25 12.07 14.54
C ILE A 66 5.17 12.07 13.32
N MET A 67 4.73 12.65 12.21
CA MET A 67 5.49 12.76 10.96
C MET A 67 5.57 14.22 10.53
N PRO A 68 6.63 14.64 9.82
CA PRO A 68 6.72 16.01 9.33
C PRO A 68 5.53 16.36 8.43
N ASP A 69 5.09 17.62 8.40
CA ASP A 69 3.88 18.02 7.65
C ASP A 69 4.01 17.78 6.13
N ASP A 70 5.23 17.81 5.61
CA ASP A 70 5.55 17.41 4.23
C ASP A 70 5.29 15.92 3.98
N PHE A 71 5.22 15.07 5.01
CA PHE A 71 4.76 13.67 4.96
C PHE A 71 3.24 13.52 5.15
N GLY A 72 2.54 14.59 5.58
CA GLY A 72 1.06 14.67 5.54
C GLY A 72 0.48 14.41 4.14
N LEU A 73 1.36 14.43 3.13
CA LEU A 73 1.23 13.92 1.77
C LEU A 73 0.64 12.52 1.58
N MET A 74 0.84 11.60 2.52
CA MET A 74 0.63 10.17 2.23
C MET A 74 -0.69 9.60 2.70
N ILE A 75 -1.64 10.40 3.19
CA ILE A 75 -2.96 9.87 3.58
C ILE A 75 -3.63 9.22 2.37
N ALA A 76 -3.69 7.89 2.37
CA ALA A 76 -4.55 7.13 1.49
C ALA A 76 -5.70 6.58 2.31
N ALA A 77 -6.90 6.76 1.78
CA ALA A 77 -8.13 6.26 2.36
C ALA A 77 -8.91 5.61 1.22
N ASN A 78 -8.70 4.31 1.02
CA ASN A 78 -9.26 3.60 -0.12
C ASN A 78 -10.45 2.77 0.33
N VAL A 79 -11.55 2.82 -0.43
CA VAL A 79 -12.70 1.94 -0.24
C VAL A 79 -12.79 1.04 -1.46
N VAL A 80 -12.42 -0.22 -1.25
CA VAL A 80 -12.19 -1.19 -2.32
C VAL A 80 -13.14 -2.37 -2.17
N HIS A 81 -13.72 -2.83 -3.28
CA HIS A 81 -14.49 -4.07 -3.35
C HIS A 81 -13.60 -5.17 -3.92
N VAL A 82 -12.84 -5.81 -3.03
CA VAL A 82 -11.71 -6.68 -3.38
C VAL A 82 -11.65 -7.85 -2.43
N ARG A 83 -11.09 -8.98 -2.88
CA ARG A 83 -10.69 -10.08 -2.01
C ARG A 83 -9.23 -9.88 -1.60
N PHE A 84 -8.85 -10.52 -0.50
CA PHE A 84 -7.45 -10.66 -0.12
C PHE A 84 -7.16 -12.10 0.29
N ASN A 85 -5.93 -12.55 0.07
CA ASN A 85 -5.49 -13.87 0.51
C ASN A 85 -5.35 -13.87 2.03
N GLN A 86 -6.09 -14.75 2.69
CA GLN A 86 -5.91 -15.05 4.11
C GLN A 86 -4.87 -16.16 4.21
N ASP A 87 -3.60 -15.78 4.31
CA ASP A 87 -2.56 -16.73 4.71
C ASP A 87 -1.82 -16.21 5.94
N THR A 88 -1.27 -17.16 6.70
CA THR A 88 -0.83 -17.13 8.09
C THR A 88 0.15 -16.02 8.50
N SER A 89 0.69 -15.23 7.57
CA SER A 89 1.45 -14.01 7.89
C SER A 89 0.51 -12.81 8.00
N GLN A 90 0.11 -12.46 9.23
CA GLN A 90 -0.75 -11.28 9.49
C GLN A 90 -0.19 -9.96 8.92
N THR A 91 1.10 -9.92 8.60
CA THR A 91 1.83 -8.70 8.21
C THR A 91 1.73 -8.31 6.73
N VAL A 92 1.28 -9.18 5.83
CA VAL A 92 1.27 -8.89 4.37
C VAL A 92 -0.06 -9.32 3.75
N LYS A 93 -0.74 -8.39 3.09
CA LYS A 93 -2.04 -8.62 2.44
C LYS A 93 -1.99 -8.13 1.00
N LEU A 94 -2.48 -8.93 0.04
CA LEU A 94 -2.67 -8.49 -1.35
C LEU A 94 -4.16 -8.40 -1.66
N PHE A 95 -4.60 -7.21 -2.04
CA PHE A 95 -5.97 -6.87 -2.42
C PHE A 95 -6.10 -6.81 -3.94
N TYR A 96 -7.07 -7.55 -4.49
CA TYR A 96 -7.29 -7.65 -5.93
C TYR A 96 -8.76 -7.92 -6.26
N ARG A 97 -9.13 -7.76 -7.54
CA ARG A 97 -10.50 -8.00 -8.01
C ARG A 97 -10.81 -9.50 -7.94
N THR A 98 -12.03 -9.86 -7.54
CA THR A 98 -12.46 -11.26 -7.42
C THR A 98 -12.18 -12.12 -8.67
N ASP A 99 -12.27 -11.48 -9.84
CA ASP A 99 -12.24 -12.16 -11.13
C ASP A 99 -10.81 -12.45 -11.60
N THR A 100 -9.79 -11.91 -10.92
CA THR A 100 -8.36 -12.10 -11.24
C THR A 100 -7.64 -12.98 -10.22
N THR A 101 -8.39 -13.73 -9.40
CA THR A 101 -7.84 -14.52 -8.28
C THR A 101 -6.75 -15.50 -8.72
N SER A 102 -7.00 -16.31 -9.76
CA SER A 102 -6.04 -17.29 -10.27
C SER A 102 -4.76 -16.63 -10.77
N HIS A 103 -4.89 -15.46 -11.40
CA HIS A 103 -3.77 -14.73 -11.99
C HIS A 103 -2.92 -13.94 -11.00
N MET A 104 -3.40 -13.77 -9.77
CA MET A 104 -2.72 -13.02 -8.70
C MET A 104 -1.86 -13.90 -7.79
N ILE A 105 -1.94 -15.22 -7.95
CA ILE A 105 -1.21 -16.19 -7.12
C ILE A 105 0.30 -15.95 -7.22
N PHE A 106 0.83 -15.82 -8.44
CA PHE A 106 2.25 -15.61 -8.65
C PHE A 106 2.75 -14.33 -7.98
N ALA A 107 2.07 -13.20 -8.20
CA ALA A 107 2.41 -11.93 -7.57
C ALA A 107 2.40 -12.02 -6.04
N TYR A 108 1.40 -12.69 -5.46
CA TYR A 108 1.33 -12.91 -4.01
C TYR A 108 2.53 -13.70 -3.49
N THR A 109 2.91 -14.79 -4.17
CA THR A 109 4.09 -15.59 -3.81
C THR A 109 5.38 -14.75 -3.87
N VAL A 110 5.55 -13.92 -4.90
CA VAL A 110 6.70 -13.02 -5.01
C VAL A 110 6.74 -12.04 -3.84
N ILE A 111 5.61 -11.39 -3.53
CA ILE A 111 5.50 -10.45 -2.42
C ILE A 111 5.95 -11.10 -1.09
N LEU A 112 5.43 -12.30 -0.80
CA LEU A 112 5.78 -13.02 0.43
C LEU A 112 7.27 -13.36 0.49
N ASN A 113 7.83 -13.86 -0.61
CA ASN A 113 9.24 -14.24 -0.67
C ASN A 113 10.17 -13.04 -0.46
N ILE A 114 9.87 -11.89 -1.09
CA ILE A 114 10.66 -10.67 -0.94
C ILE A 114 10.52 -10.11 0.48
N ALA A 115 9.31 -10.08 1.03
CA ALA A 115 9.10 -9.64 2.42
C ALA A 115 9.85 -10.52 3.42
N LEU A 116 9.85 -11.85 3.22
CA LEU A 116 10.60 -12.80 4.04
C LEU A 116 12.12 -12.61 3.89
N LEU A 117 12.61 -12.41 2.66
CA LEU A 117 14.01 -12.13 2.38
C LEU A 117 14.49 -10.87 3.11
N LEU A 118 13.76 -9.76 3.00
CA LEU A 118 14.08 -8.50 3.68
C LEU A 118 14.09 -8.66 5.20
N LYS A 119 13.13 -9.42 5.75
CA LYS A 119 13.09 -9.74 7.19
C LYS A 119 14.32 -10.53 7.64
N ASN A 120 14.80 -11.47 6.83
CA ASN A 120 15.94 -12.32 7.15
C ASN A 120 17.28 -11.58 7.00
N ILE A 121 17.40 -10.68 6.02
CA ILE A 121 18.62 -9.86 5.82
C ILE A 121 18.75 -8.81 6.93
N PHE A 122 17.64 -8.19 7.34
CA PHE A 122 17.65 -7.03 8.25
C PHE A 122 17.00 -7.35 9.61
N LEU A 123 17.53 -8.35 10.31
CA LEU A 123 16.99 -8.90 11.56
C LEU A 123 16.80 -7.87 12.70
N TYR A 124 17.55 -6.76 12.68
CA TYR A 124 17.61 -5.77 13.76
C TYR A 124 16.81 -4.49 13.50
N ILE A 125 16.17 -4.38 12.34
CA ILE A 125 15.44 -3.18 11.94
C ILE A 125 13.95 -3.33 12.31
N ARG A 126 13.35 -2.23 12.76
CA ARG A 126 12.00 -2.18 13.35
C ARG A 126 10.97 -2.85 12.42
N ARG A 127 10.11 -3.71 13.00
CA ARG A 127 9.00 -4.35 12.29
C ARG A 127 8.09 -3.26 11.71
N THR A 128 8.00 -3.19 10.38
CA THR A 128 6.97 -2.40 9.72
C THR A 128 5.60 -2.93 10.14
N PRO A 129 4.62 -2.06 10.41
CA PRO A 129 3.23 -2.48 10.56
C PRO A 129 2.75 -3.18 9.27
N GLU A 130 1.61 -3.87 9.36
CA GLU A 130 1.02 -4.60 8.23
C GLU A 130 1.11 -3.80 6.92
N THR A 131 1.66 -4.41 5.87
CA THR A 131 1.77 -3.80 4.55
C THR A 131 0.68 -4.34 3.63
N ASN A 132 -0.12 -3.42 3.08
CA ASN A 132 -1.23 -3.73 2.20
C ASN A 132 -0.82 -3.47 0.75
N HIS A 133 -0.75 -4.53 -0.05
CA HIS A 133 -0.52 -4.48 -1.49
C HIS A 133 -1.87 -4.40 -2.21
N ILE A 134 -2.04 -3.51 -3.18
CA ILE A 134 -3.32 -3.27 -3.84
C ILE A 134 -3.14 -3.27 -5.35
N ALA A 135 -3.77 -4.22 -6.03
CA ALA A 135 -3.88 -4.26 -7.49
C ALA A 135 -5.06 -3.39 -7.95
N ILE A 136 -4.78 -2.36 -8.76
CA ILE A 136 -5.79 -1.42 -9.25
C ILE A 136 -5.91 -1.59 -10.77
N PRO A 137 -7.11 -1.86 -11.32
CA PRO A 137 -7.30 -2.10 -12.76
C PRO A 137 -6.80 -0.98 -13.69
N LYS A 138 -6.80 0.27 -13.21
CA LYS A 138 -6.27 1.42 -13.93
C LYS A 138 -5.75 2.46 -12.93
N LEU A 139 -4.43 2.49 -12.69
CA LEU A 139 -3.79 3.53 -11.89
C LEU A 139 -3.48 4.72 -12.80
N LEU A 140 -3.89 5.93 -12.40
CA LEU A 140 -3.57 7.17 -13.11
C LEU A 140 -2.50 7.91 -12.31
N GLY A 141 -1.22 7.77 -12.67
CA GLY A 141 -0.12 8.49 -12.02
C GLY A 141 1.19 7.70 -11.95
N VAL A 142 2.27 8.41 -11.63
CA VAL A 142 3.66 7.90 -11.62
C VAL A 142 4.12 7.50 -10.21
N GLU A 143 3.42 7.93 -9.14
CA GLU A 143 3.85 7.69 -7.76
C GLU A 143 3.06 6.55 -7.11
N GLU A 144 3.76 5.44 -6.89
CA GLU A 144 3.16 4.11 -6.75
C GLU A 144 3.11 3.59 -5.30
N ILE A 145 3.62 4.36 -4.33
CA ILE A 145 3.85 3.90 -2.95
C ILE A 145 3.36 4.94 -1.95
N LYS A 146 2.43 4.55 -1.09
CA LYS A 146 1.98 5.32 0.06
C LYS A 146 2.34 4.53 1.32
N LEU A 147 2.83 5.17 2.38
CA LEU A 147 3.27 4.47 3.59
C LEU A 147 2.19 3.49 4.10
N GLY A 148 2.49 2.20 4.19
CA GLY A 148 1.61 1.08 4.56
C GLY A 148 0.79 0.50 3.40
N LEU A 149 0.87 1.09 2.21
CA LEU A 149 0.02 0.83 1.04
C LEU A 149 0.83 0.85 -0.26
N ILE A 150 1.13 -0.34 -0.79
CA ILE A 150 1.83 -0.49 -2.07
C ILE A 150 0.81 -0.66 -3.19
N LEU A 151 0.81 0.25 -4.17
CA LEU A 151 -0.15 0.24 -5.27
C LEU A 151 0.48 -0.33 -6.54
N TYR A 152 -0.27 -1.17 -7.25
CA TYR A 152 0.10 -1.76 -8.53
C TYR A 152 -0.97 -1.45 -9.56
N ASN A 153 -0.58 -1.25 -10.82
CA ASN A 153 -1.55 -1.54 -11.88
C ASN A 153 -1.79 -3.04 -11.90
N GLU A 154 -3.05 -3.44 -12.03
CA GLU A 154 -3.42 -4.85 -12.16
C GLU A 154 -2.67 -5.50 -13.32
N THR A 155 -2.56 -4.80 -14.45
CA THR A 155 -1.83 -5.23 -15.65
C THR A 155 -0.33 -5.37 -15.45
N ASP A 156 0.26 -4.86 -14.37
CA ASP A 156 1.71 -4.95 -14.14
C ASP A 156 2.10 -6.21 -13.37
N ILE A 157 1.15 -6.81 -12.65
CA ILE A 157 1.41 -7.93 -11.74
C ILE A 157 0.54 -9.17 -12.01
N ILE A 158 -0.41 -9.07 -12.93
CA ILE A 158 -1.20 -10.22 -13.39
C ILE A 158 -0.32 -11.20 -14.18
N PHE A 159 -0.47 -12.50 -13.91
CA PHE A 159 0.23 -13.58 -14.59
C PHE A 159 -0.73 -14.72 -14.96
N ASP A 160 -0.76 -15.11 -16.23
CA ASP A 160 -1.48 -16.28 -16.74
C ASP A 160 -0.50 -17.35 -17.19
N GLN A 161 -0.50 -18.51 -16.53
CA GLN A 161 0.43 -19.60 -16.83
C GLN A 161 0.19 -20.22 -18.23
N GLU A 162 -1.01 -20.11 -18.79
CA GLU A 162 -1.34 -20.70 -20.10
C GLU A 162 -0.94 -19.79 -21.26
N ILE A 163 -0.86 -18.47 -21.03
CA ILE A 163 -0.72 -17.46 -22.08
C ILE A 163 0.59 -16.68 -21.97
N ASP A 164 1.06 -16.39 -20.75
CA ASP A 164 2.19 -15.51 -20.54
C ASP A 164 3.54 -16.24 -20.68
N PRO A 165 4.54 -15.62 -21.34
CA PRO A 165 5.88 -16.19 -21.44
C PRO A 165 6.61 -16.15 -20.10
N GLU A 166 7.61 -17.01 -19.90
CA GLU A 166 8.45 -17.00 -18.68
C GLU A 166 9.13 -15.65 -18.41
N MET A 167 9.45 -14.88 -19.46
CA MET A 167 9.98 -13.51 -19.33
C MET A 167 9.06 -12.60 -18.49
N ARG A 168 7.74 -12.81 -18.56
CA ARG A 168 6.75 -12.06 -17.81
C ARG A 168 6.94 -12.19 -16.29
N LYS A 169 7.34 -13.38 -15.81
CA LYS A 169 7.61 -13.60 -14.39
C LYS A 169 8.72 -12.68 -13.88
N PHE A 170 9.78 -12.48 -14.67
CA PHE A 170 10.88 -11.59 -14.32
C PHE A 170 10.44 -10.12 -14.25
N GLU A 171 9.57 -9.68 -15.15
CA GLU A 171 9.01 -8.33 -15.12
C GLU A 171 8.21 -8.10 -13.84
N ILE A 172 7.32 -9.04 -13.50
CA ILE A 172 6.49 -8.99 -12.29
C ILE A 172 7.38 -8.98 -11.05
N ILE A 173 8.39 -9.85 -10.98
CA ILE A 173 9.37 -9.89 -9.88
C ILE A 173 10.05 -8.53 -9.72
N ARG A 174 10.52 -7.94 -10.82
CA ARG A 174 11.21 -6.64 -10.80
C ARG A 174 10.30 -5.51 -10.30
N ILE A 175 9.05 -5.45 -10.77
CA ILE A 175 8.09 -4.41 -10.38
C ILE A 175 7.74 -4.55 -8.90
N ILE A 176 7.44 -5.77 -8.45
CA ILE A 176 7.11 -6.05 -7.06
C ILE A 176 8.31 -5.75 -6.16
N GLY A 177 9.49 -6.27 -6.50
CA GLY A 177 10.71 -6.07 -5.74
C GLY A 177 11.05 -4.60 -5.55
N ARG A 178 11.07 -3.82 -6.64
CA ARG A 178 11.31 -2.37 -6.59
C ARG A 178 10.39 -1.68 -5.58
N LYS A 179 9.09 -2.00 -5.59
CA LYS A 179 8.11 -1.36 -4.73
C LYS A 179 8.20 -1.80 -3.26
N VAL A 180 8.38 -3.10 -3.02
CA VAL A 180 8.52 -3.63 -1.65
C VAL A 180 9.79 -3.10 -1.00
N VAL A 181 10.91 -3.10 -1.74
CA VAL A 181 12.20 -2.58 -1.26
C VAL A 181 12.09 -1.08 -0.98
N HIS A 182 11.51 -0.30 -1.90
CA HIS A 182 11.32 1.13 -1.69
C HIS A 182 10.45 1.43 -0.46
N GLU A 183 9.35 0.71 -0.27
CA GLU A 183 8.52 0.84 0.93
C GLU A 183 9.28 0.48 2.21
N TRP A 184 10.03 -0.63 2.17
CA TRP A 184 10.83 -1.07 3.30
C TRP A 184 11.90 -0.04 3.69
N PHE A 185 12.62 0.52 2.72
CA PHE A 185 13.56 1.61 2.99
C PHE A 185 12.86 2.88 3.43
N PHE A 186 11.67 3.21 2.91
CA PHE A 186 10.94 4.39 3.36
C PHE A 186 10.57 4.30 4.85
N TYR A 187 10.18 3.11 5.33
CA TYR A 187 9.89 2.88 6.74
C TYR A 187 11.14 2.83 7.64
N ASN A 188 12.25 2.29 7.13
CA ASN A 188 13.42 1.92 7.94
C ASN A 188 14.63 2.85 7.76
N ALA A 189 14.70 3.60 6.68
CA ALA A 189 15.73 4.59 6.43
C ALA A 189 15.38 5.91 7.12
N ILE A 190 16.42 6.52 7.68
CA ILE A 190 16.46 7.87 8.24
C ILE A 190 16.00 8.84 7.14
N PHE A 191 14.76 9.34 7.29
CA PHE A 191 14.10 10.42 6.54
C PHE A 191 14.67 10.76 5.13
N PRO A 192 13.92 10.56 4.03
CA PRO A 192 14.34 10.88 2.66
C PRO A 192 14.74 12.33 2.36
N HIS A 193 14.60 13.29 3.30
CA HIS A 193 15.14 14.65 3.14
C HIS A 193 16.67 14.72 3.03
N LYS A 194 17.38 13.60 3.24
CA LYS A 194 18.84 13.50 3.07
C LYS A 194 19.27 12.68 1.86
N TRP A 195 18.33 12.12 1.09
CA TRP A 195 18.63 11.21 -0.01
C TRP A 195 18.17 11.83 -1.31
N ASP A 196 19.08 11.96 -2.28
CA ASP A 196 18.70 12.35 -3.62
C ASP A 196 17.69 11.33 -4.20
N PRO A 197 16.69 11.77 -4.99
CA PRO A 197 15.75 10.87 -5.68
C PRO A 197 16.44 9.78 -6.52
N CYS A 198 17.70 10.03 -6.93
CA CYS A 198 18.54 9.07 -7.64
C CYS A 198 19.01 7.92 -6.72
N LEU A 199 19.31 8.21 -5.45
CA LEU A 199 19.74 7.21 -4.45
C LEU A 199 18.59 6.28 -4.08
N SER A 200 17.40 6.81 -3.78
CA SER A 200 16.23 5.97 -3.45
C SER A 200 15.81 5.09 -4.64
N LYS A 201 15.85 5.62 -5.86
CA LYS A 201 15.57 4.86 -7.08
C LYS A 201 16.69 3.86 -7.41
N GLY A 202 17.95 4.21 -7.15
CA GLY A 202 19.12 3.36 -7.34
C GLY A 202 19.07 2.13 -6.45
N PHE A 203 18.84 2.31 -5.15
CA PHE A 203 18.70 1.18 -4.19
C PHE A 203 17.48 0.31 -4.45
N ALA A 204 16.40 0.85 -5.02
CA ALA A 204 15.25 0.05 -5.43
C ALA A 204 15.46 -0.72 -6.74
N THR A 205 16.51 -0.38 -7.51
CA THR A 205 16.80 -0.99 -8.81
C THR A 205 17.96 -2.00 -8.74
N PHE A 206 18.90 -1.81 -7.81
CA PHE A 206 20.00 -2.73 -7.50
C PHE A 206 19.53 -3.90 -6.65
#